data_AF-A0A7W0JVJ1-F1
#
_entry.id   AF-A0A7W0JVJ1-F1
#
_cell.length_a   1.000
_cell.length_b   1.000
_cell.length_c   1.000
_cell.angle_alpha   90.00
_cell.angle_beta   90.00
_cell.angle_gamma   90.00
#
_symmetry.space_group_name_H-M   'P 1'
#
loop_
_entity.id
_entity.type
_entity.pdbx_description
1 polymer ?
#
loop_
_entity_poly.entity_id
_entity_poly.type
_entity_poly.pdbx_seq_one_letter_code
_entity_poly.pdbx_strand_id
1 'polypeptide(L)'
;MNACPWCGNDATGRDLIPRALTRVRRLLLVSRIRDWDYRVLLRPGISGVDPRYPKIVEIEQRYVVGKQRRDEISWTMLVGLITHELGHSFLYHHWEWTKHKRFVRAFGEVDKAYRGMDNSWVYFQNRRVAIAPRDHVTAYAAKHPQEDFAETFRFYVTRRGRLRDLFAEFGQKRKGVILYEKFLVLHDFVRALRGWT
;
A
#
# COMPACT_ATOMS: atom_id res chain seq x y z
N MET A 1 22.55 18.97 13.60
CA MET A 1 21.63 20.06 13.22
C MET A 1 20.75 19.54 12.09
N ASN A 2 19.43 19.51 12.26
CA ASN A 2 18.51 18.96 11.26
C ASN A 2 18.04 20.02 10.24
N ALA A 3 18.54 21.25 10.30
CA ALA A 3 18.18 22.32 9.37
C ALA A 3 19.28 22.53 8.32
N CYS A 4 18.86 22.78 7.08
CA CYS A 4 19.69 23.16 5.96
C CYS A 4 20.35 24.52 6.26
N PRO A 5 21.68 24.62 6.27
CA PRO A 5 22.38 25.85 6.66
C PRO A 5 22.20 27.00 5.65
N TRP A 6 21.64 26.72 4.47
CA TRP A 6 21.45 27.69 3.40
C TRP A 6 20.04 28.29 3.35
N CYS A 7 19.02 27.52 3.76
CA CYS A 7 17.62 27.95 3.66
C CYS A 7 16.79 27.72 4.94
N GLY A 8 17.39 27.21 6.01
CA GLY A 8 16.75 27.00 7.32
C GLY A 8 15.70 25.88 7.37
N ASN A 9 15.36 25.25 6.24
CA ASN A 9 14.40 24.14 6.18
C ASN A 9 14.99 22.84 6.71
N ASP A 10 14.14 21.90 7.14
CA ASP A 10 14.59 20.58 7.58
C ASP A 10 15.34 19.83 6.46
N ALA A 11 16.63 19.56 6.69
CA ALA A 11 17.50 18.84 5.76
C ALA A 11 17.21 17.34 5.74
N THR A 12 16.40 16.83 6.68
CA THR A 12 16.00 15.42 6.74
C THR A 12 14.72 15.12 5.95
N GLY A 13 14.05 16.14 5.43
CA GLY A 13 12.82 16.04 4.63
C GLY A 13 11.58 15.63 5.44
N ARG A 14 11.65 15.57 6.77
CA ARG A 14 10.50 15.23 7.63
C ARG A 14 9.39 16.27 7.53
N ASP A 15 9.72 17.52 7.22
CA ASP A 15 8.76 18.60 6.94
C ASP A 15 7.87 18.35 5.71
N LEU A 16 8.26 17.45 4.79
CA LEU A 16 7.53 17.10 3.58
C LEU A 16 6.49 16.00 3.80
N ILE A 17 6.75 15.12 4.77
CA ILE A 17 5.87 14.01 5.14
C ILE A 17 4.46 14.47 5.58
N PRO A 18 4.27 15.54 6.39
CA PRO A 18 2.96 16.03 6.78
C PRO A 18 1.95 16.24 5.64
N ARG A 19 2.41 16.70 4.46
CA ARG A 19 1.53 16.90 3.30
C ARG A 19 1.02 15.57 2.74
N ALA A 20 1.91 14.59 2.59
CA ALA A 20 1.54 13.25 2.16
C ALA A 20 0.61 12.59 3.19
N LEU A 21 0.90 12.73 4.49
CA LEU A 21 0.05 12.21 5.57
C LEU A 21 -1.33 12.85 5.58
N THR A 22 -1.43 14.16 5.35
CA THR A 22 -2.73 14.86 5.24
C THR A 22 -3.56 14.26 4.12
N ARG A 23 -2.94 13.98 2.95
CA ARG A 23 -3.62 13.33 1.84
C ARG A 23 -4.05 11.91 2.18
N VAL A 24 -3.19 11.11 2.78
CA VAL A 24 -3.47 9.72 3.18
C VAL A 24 -4.63 9.67 4.18
N ARG A 25 -4.60 10.50 5.23
CA ARG A 25 -5.68 10.59 6.22
C ARG A 25 -7.02 10.93 5.58
N ARG A 26 -7.03 11.89 4.64
CA ARG A 26 -8.24 12.21 3.86
C ARG A 26 -8.73 11.00 3.06
N LEU A 27 -7.83 10.23 2.45
CA LEU A 27 -8.20 9.03 1.69
C LEU A 27 -8.76 7.93 2.60
N LEU A 28 -8.20 7.73 3.79
CA LEU A 28 -8.73 6.80 4.80
C LEU A 28 -10.15 7.20 5.22
N LEU A 29 -10.38 8.50 5.50
CA LEU A 29 -11.71 9.04 5.83
C LEU A 29 -12.72 8.78 4.71
N VAL A 30 -12.38 9.08 3.46
CA VAL A 30 -13.24 8.79 2.28
C VAL A 30 -13.49 7.28 2.14
N SER A 31 -12.50 6.46 2.49
CA SER A 31 -12.58 5.00 2.50
C SER A 31 -13.32 4.44 3.70
N ARG A 32 -13.78 5.31 4.62
CA ARG A 32 -14.49 4.94 5.85
C ARG A 32 -13.64 4.06 6.77
N ILE A 33 -12.32 4.24 6.74
CA ILE A 33 -11.36 3.58 7.62
C ILE A 33 -10.94 4.59 8.67
N ARG A 34 -11.09 4.23 9.96
CA ARG A 34 -10.65 5.07 11.07
C ARG A 34 -9.12 5.03 11.15
N ASP A 35 -8.49 6.18 11.35
CA ASP A 35 -7.06 6.24 11.66
C ASP A 35 -6.77 5.53 13.01
N TRP A 36 -5.68 4.79 13.08
CA TRP A 36 -5.28 3.99 14.25
C TRP A 36 -4.04 4.55 14.98
N ASP A 37 -3.80 5.85 14.83
CA ASP A 37 -2.70 6.62 15.39
C ASP A 37 -1.33 6.12 14.91
N TYR A 38 -1.25 5.79 13.63
CA TYR A 38 0.00 5.35 13.01
C TYR A 38 1.02 6.50 12.94
N ARG A 39 2.30 6.13 12.97
CA ARG A 39 3.44 7.04 12.87
C ARG A 39 4.28 6.65 11.68
N VAL A 40 4.84 7.65 11.00
CA VAL A 40 5.75 7.44 9.88
C VAL A 40 7.17 7.80 10.29
N LEU A 41 8.11 6.88 10.03
CA LEU A 41 9.52 7.02 10.30
C LEU A 41 10.31 7.00 8.99
N LEU A 42 11.15 8.01 8.77
CA LEU A 42 12.08 7.99 7.64
C LEU A 42 13.32 7.16 8.02
N ARG A 43 13.63 6.15 7.21
CA ARG A 43 14.78 5.26 7.39
C ARG A 43 15.64 5.17 6.13
N PRO A 44 16.96 5.05 6.23
CA PRO A 44 17.79 4.68 5.10
C PRO A 44 17.51 3.22 4.65
N GLY A 45 17.36 3.01 3.34
CA GLY A 45 17.48 1.68 2.70
C GLY A 45 16.23 0.80 2.67
N ILE A 46 15.17 1.07 3.44
CA ILE A 46 13.97 0.21 3.44
C ILE A 46 12.68 0.99 3.70
N SER A 47 11.57 0.49 3.15
CA SER A 47 10.20 0.81 3.57
C SER A 47 9.55 -0.49 4.07
N GLY A 48 8.71 -0.40 5.10
CA GLY A 48 8.13 -1.59 5.69
C GLY A 48 7.37 -1.32 7.00
N VAL A 49 6.79 -2.38 7.53
CA VAL A 49 6.14 -2.41 8.85
C VAL A 49 6.60 -3.65 9.59
N ASP A 50 7.12 -3.48 10.81
CA ASP A 50 7.40 -4.61 11.71
C ASP A 50 6.08 -5.10 12.35
N PRO A 51 5.73 -6.40 12.22
CA PRO A 51 4.52 -6.95 12.82
C PRO A 51 4.41 -6.74 14.34
N ARG A 52 5.54 -6.60 15.04
CA ARG A 52 5.59 -6.34 16.49
C ARG A 52 5.22 -4.89 16.83
N TYR A 53 5.41 -3.98 15.88
CA TYR A 53 5.15 -2.55 16.04
C TYR A 53 4.29 -2.03 14.87
N PRO A 54 3.08 -2.57 14.67
CA PRO A 54 2.30 -2.34 13.45
C PRO A 54 1.87 -0.87 13.29
N LYS A 55 1.96 -0.04 14.33
CA LYS A 55 1.71 1.40 14.26
C LYS A 55 2.86 2.22 13.67
N ILE A 56 4.03 1.61 13.46
CA ILE A 56 5.21 2.29 12.90
C ILE A 56 5.37 1.88 11.44
N VAL A 57 5.19 2.86 10.55
CA VAL A 57 5.42 2.72 9.11
C VAL A 57 6.77 3.33 8.76
N GLU A 58 7.69 2.51 8.28
CA GLU A 58 8.99 2.96 7.81
C GLU A 58 8.93 3.30 6.32
N ILE A 59 9.48 4.47 5.95
CA ILE A 59 9.53 4.96 4.58
C ILE A 59 10.98 5.28 4.23
N GLU A 60 11.41 4.79 3.07
CA GLU A 60 12.78 4.99 2.63
C GLU A 60 13.07 6.48 2.40
N GLN A 61 14.06 7.01 3.11
CA GLN A 61 14.35 8.43 3.18
C GLN A 61 14.64 9.04 1.80
N ARG A 62 15.24 8.27 0.87
CA ARG A 62 15.61 8.75 -0.47
C ARG A 62 14.43 9.29 -1.28
N TYR A 63 13.21 8.82 -1.02
CA TYR A 63 12.01 9.32 -1.71
C TYR A 63 11.68 10.77 -1.35
N VAL A 64 12.25 11.25 -0.25
CA VAL A 64 12.00 12.58 0.29
C VAL A 64 13.25 13.44 0.23
N VAL A 65 14.41 12.92 0.64
CA VAL A 65 15.68 13.68 0.68
C VAL A 65 16.53 13.55 -0.57
N GLY A 66 16.30 12.52 -1.40
CA GLY A 66 17.04 12.33 -2.65
C GLY A 66 16.64 13.32 -3.76
N LYS A 67 15.76 14.27 -3.46
CA LYS A 67 15.27 15.31 -4.36
C LYS A 67 15.78 16.66 -3.91
N GLN A 68 16.29 17.46 -4.84
CA GLN A 68 16.86 18.77 -4.51
C GLN A 68 15.75 19.79 -4.26
N ARG A 69 14.60 19.63 -4.91
CA ARG A 69 13.46 20.55 -4.79
C ARG A 69 12.16 19.81 -4.47
N ARG A 70 11.24 20.51 -3.80
CA ARG A 70 9.96 19.93 -3.32
C ARG A 70 9.01 19.54 -4.47
N ASP A 71 9.08 20.23 -5.60
CA ASP A 71 8.32 19.96 -6.83
C ASP A 71 8.81 18.71 -7.57
N GLU A 72 10.04 18.26 -7.31
CA GLU A 72 10.58 17.01 -7.87
C GLU A 72 10.07 15.76 -7.13
N ILE A 73 9.37 15.93 -6.01
CA ILE A 73 8.79 14.84 -5.23
C ILE A 73 7.53 14.36 -5.92
N SER A 74 7.53 13.08 -6.32
CA SER A 74 6.32 12.44 -6.81
C SER A 74 5.35 12.18 -5.66
N TRP A 75 4.50 13.17 -5.35
CA TRP A 75 3.50 13.09 -4.29
C TRP A 75 2.58 11.88 -4.45
N THR A 76 2.19 11.54 -5.68
CA THR A 76 1.36 10.36 -5.96
C THR A 76 2.07 9.06 -5.58
N MET A 77 3.37 8.95 -5.88
CA MET A 77 4.16 7.78 -5.51
C MET A 77 4.34 7.70 -4.00
N LEU A 78 4.67 8.81 -3.32
CA LEU A 78 4.84 8.83 -1.87
C LEU A 78 3.53 8.50 -1.12
N VAL A 79 2.40 9.06 -1.55
CA VAL A 79 1.08 8.71 -1.01
C VAL A 79 0.76 7.24 -1.27
N GLY A 80 1.07 6.73 -2.47
CA GLY A 80 0.91 5.33 -2.80
C GLY A 80 1.73 4.41 -1.89
N LEU A 81 3.00 4.72 -1.69
CA LEU A 81 3.90 3.96 -0.82
C LEU A 81 3.41 3.97 0.63
N ILE A 82 3.12 5.13 1.20
CA ILE A 82 2.59 5.21 2.57
C ILE A 82 1.30 4.40 2.70
N THR A 83 0.40 4.47 1.72
CA THR A 83 -0.86 3.71 1.76
C THR A 83 -0.63 2.20 1.61
N HIS A 84 0.38 1.79 0.85
CA HIS A 84 0.81 0.39 0.76
C HIS A 84 1.28 -0.12 2.13
N GLU A 85 2.21 0.59 2.77
CA GLU A 85 2.72 0.20 4.09
C GLU A 85 1.61 0.21 5.15
N LEU A 86 0.66 1.15 5.05
CA LEU A 86 -0.53 1.13 5.90
C LEU A 86 -1.43 -0.08 5.65
N GLY A 87 -1.39 -0.68 4.45
CA GLY A 87 -2.03 -1.96 4.16
C GLY A 87 -1.42 -3.10 4.99
N HIS A 88 -0.09 -3.16 5.07
CA HIS A 88 0.62 -4.11 5.95
C HIS A 88 0.28 -3.86 7.42
N SER A 89 0.39 -2.61 7.86
CA SER A 89 0.01 -2.18 9.22
C SER A 89 -1.42 -2.59 9.59
N PHE A 90 -2.38 -2.34 8.69
CA PHE A 90 -3.77 -2.71 8.86
C PHE A 90 -3.94 -4.24 8.98
N LEU A 91 -3.26 -5.00 8.13
CA LEU A 91 -3.30 -6.46 8.17
C LEU A 91 -2.78 -7.01 9.51
N TYR A 92 -1.65 -6.49 9.99
CA TYR A 92 -1.07 -6.91 11.28
C TYR A 92 -1.98 -6.58 12.47
N HIS A 93 -2.66 -5.44 12.44
CA HIS A 93 -3.67 -5.10 13.46
C HIS A 93 -4.87 -6.05 13.48
N HIS A 94 -5.15 -6.69 12.36
CA HIS A 94 -6.32 -7.56 12.20
C HIS A 94 -5.92 -8.97 11.74
N TRP A 95 -4.78 -9.46 12.24
CA TRP A 95 -4.14 -10.68 11.76
C TRP A 95 -5.05 -11.91 11.77
N GLU A 96 -5.94 -12.04 12.75
CA GLU A 96 -6.88 -13.16 12.85
C GLU A 96 -7.74 -13.36 11.60
N TRP A 97 -8.01 -12.30 10.85
CA TRP A 97 -8.83 -12.37 9.65
C TRP A 97 -8.13 -13.08 8.49
N THR A 98 -6.79 -13.17 8.53
CA THR A 98 -6.02 -13.93 7.54
C THR A 98 -6.40 -15.42 7.54
N LYS A 99 -6.92 -15.92 8.67
CA LYS A 99 -7.35 -17.30 8.85
C LYS A 99 -8.77 -17.56 8.34
N HIS A 100 -9.54 -16.51 8.02
CA HIS A 100 -10.92 -16.67 7.56
C HIS A 100 -10.95 -17.29 6.16
N LYS A 101 -11.88 -18.23 5.92
CA LYS A 101 -12.02 -18.92 4.63
C LYS A 101 -12.13 -17.96 3.43
N ARG A 102 -12.81 -16.83 3.61
CA ARG A 102 -12.95 -15.79 2.56
C ARG A 102 -11.62 -15.10 2.26
N PHE A 103 -10.81 -14.83 3.27
CA PHE A 103 -9.46 -14.28 3.07
C PHE A 103 -8.58 -15.29 2.36
N VAL A 104 -8.50 -16.53 2.88
CA VAL A 104 -7.68 -17.60 2.29
C VAL A 104 -8.08 -17.89 0.85
N ARG A 105 -9.37 -17.85 0.53
CA ARG A 105 -9.84 -17.99 -0.85
C ARG A 105 -9.36 -16.86 -1.74
N ALA A 106 -9.48 -15.61 -1.30
CA ALA A 106 -9.15 -14.44 -2.12
C ALA A 106 -7.64 -14.21 -2.27
N PHE A 107 -6.89 -14.33 -1.17
CA PHE A 107 -5.47 -13.97 -1.08
C PHE A 107 -4.55 -15.19 -0.89
N GLY A 108 -5.05 -16.37 -0.57
CA GLY A 108 -4.22 -17.51 -0.18
C GLY A 108 -3.84 -17.51 1.30
N GLU A 109 -3.09 -18.53 1.71
CA GLU A 109 -2.56 -18.65 3.07
C GLU A 109 -1.48 -17.59 3.31
N VAL A 110 -1.70 -16.69 4.28
CA VAL A 110 -0.88 -15.47 4.44
C VAL A 110 0.60 -15.71 4.73
N ASP A 111 0.94 -16.87 5.30
CA ASP A 111 2.30 -17.25 5.67
C ASP A 111 3.06 -17.98 4.54
N LYS A 112 2.43 -18.16 3.38
CA LYS A 112 3.00 -18.87 2.24
C LYS A 112 3.12 -17.96 1.04
N ALA A 113 4.33 -17.87 0.50
CA ALA A 113 4.55 -17.25 -0.80
C ALA A 113 3.73 -17.96 -1.90
N TYR A 114 3.31 -17.21 -2.92
CA TYR A 114 2.64 -17.82 -4.06
C TYR A 114 3.61 -18.74 -4.80
N ARG A 115 3.16 -19.95 -5.13
CA ARG A 115 3.98 -20.95 -5.84
C ARG A 115 4.34 -20.43 -7.24
N GLY A 116 5.61 -20.55 -7.62
CA GLY A 116 6.08 -20.30 -9.00
C GLY A 116 6.64 -18.90 -9.31
N MET A 117 7.01 -18.10 -8.31
CA MET A 117 7.54 -16.73 -8.49
C MET A 117 9.03 -16.53 -8.13
N ASP A 118 9.85 -17.58 -8.21
CA ASP A 118 11.31 -17.51 -7.92
C ASP A 118 12.11 -16.58 -8.86
N ASN A 119 11.59 -16.20 -10.04
CA ASN A 119 12.33 -15.41 -11.03
C ASN A 119 11.95 -13.92 -11.10
N SER A 120 11.30 -13.36 -10.09
CA SER A 120 10.77 -11.98 -10.14
C SER A 120 11.82 -10.85 -10.03
N TRP A 121 13.09 -11.16 -9.75
CA TRP A 121 14.18 -10.15 -9.77
C TRP A 121 14.47 -9.62 -11.19
N VAL A 122 14.21 -10.41 -12.25
CA VAL A 122 14.52 -10.05 -13.65
C VAL A 122 13.49 -9.07 -14.26
N TYR A 123 12.28 -8.95 -13.67
CA TYR A 123 11.23 -8.07 -14.21
C TYR A 123 11.34 -6.59 -13.78
N PHE A 124 12.19 -6.26 -12.80
CA PHE A 124 12.36 -4.87 -12.33
C PHE A 124 13.14 -3.99 -13.30
N GLN A 125 14.08 -4.56 -14.07
CA GLN A 125 14.90 -3.78 -15.01
C GLN A 125 14.19 -3.50 -16.35
N ASN A 126 13.23 -4.34 -16.75
CA ASN A 126 12.45 -4.11 -17.98
C ASN A 126 11.17 -3.33 -17.70
N ARG A 127 11.30 -1.99 -17.63
CA ARG A 127 10.19 -1.02 -17.55
C ARG A 127 9.23 -1.00 -18.76
N ARG A 128 9.22 -2.04 -19.59
CA ARG A 128 8.28 -2.22 -20.70
C ARG A 128 7.60 -3.58 -20.53
N VAL A 129 6.33 -3.54 -20.12
CA VAL A 129 5.40 -4.68 -20.14
C VAL A 129 5.57 -5.71 -18.99
N ALA A 130 5.65 -5.26 -17.74
CA ALA A 130 5.24 -6.12 -16.62
C ALA A 130 3.70 -6.16 -16.60
N ILE A 131 3.09 -7.03 -17.42
CA ILE A 131 1.65 -7.30 -17.31
C ILE A 131 1.45 -7.95 -15.96
N ALA A 132 0.85 -7.19 -15.03
CA ALA A 132 0.45 -7.72 -13.74
C ALA A 132 -0.38 -8.99 -13.98
N PRO A 133 -0.09 -10.12 -13.31
CA PRO A 133 -0.81 -11.36 -13.53
C PRO A 133 -2.32 -11.15 -13.38
N ARG A 134 -3.12 -12.00 -14.04
CA ARG A 134 -4.57 -11.78 -14.18
C ARG A 134 -5.27 -11.58 -12.84
N ASP A 135 -4.76 -12.21 -11.80
CA ASP A 135 -5.39 -12.29 -10.50
C ASP A 135 -4.90 -11.22 -9.52
N HIS A 136 -3.92 -10.41 -9.91
CA HIS A 136 -3.28 -9.42 -9.04
C HIS A 136 -3.38 -8.01 -9.60
N VAL A 137 -3.47 -7.02 -8.70
CA VAL A 137 -3.58 -5.61 -9.10
C VAL A 137 -2.28 -5.09 -9.72
N THR A 138 -1.13 -5.57 -9.23
CA THR A 138 0.21 -5.26 -9.77
C THR A 138 1.05 -6.53 -9.89
N ALA A 139 2.18 -6.46 -10.60
CA ALA A 139 3.14 -7.57 -10.64
C ALA A 139 3.80 -7.80 -9.28
N TYR A 140 3.95 -6.75 -8.47
CA TYR A 140 4.52 -6.83 -7.12
C TYR A 140 3.61 -7.61 -6.15
N ALA A 141 2.30 -7.36 -6.24
CA ALA A 141 1.27 -8.08 -5.48
C ALA A 141 1.32 -9.61 -5.67
N ALA A 142 1.79 -10.08 -6.83
CA ALA A 142 1.82 -11.51 -7.14
C ALA A 142 2.93 -12.30 -6.42
N LYS A 143 3.77 -11.65 -5.60
CA LYS A 143 4.87 -12.29 -4.88
C LYS A 143 4.42 -13.04 -3.62
N HIS A 144 3.55 -12.41 -2.84
CA HIS A 144 3.18 -12.89 -1.51
C HIS A 144 1.78 -12.38 -1.13
N PRO A 145 0.95 -13.15 -0.41
CA PRO A 145 -0.37 -12.71 0.02
C PRO A 145 -0.38 -11.40 0.83
N GLN A 146 0.65 -11.17 1.65
CA GLN A 146 0.79 -9.90 2.38
C GLN A 146 0.96 -8.71 1.41
N GLU A 147 1.81 -8.85 0.38
CA GLU A 147 2.00 -7.81 -0.64
C GLU A 147 0.76 -7.63 -1.50
N ASP A 148 0.05 -8.71 -1.80
CA ASP A 148 -1.21 -8.69 -2.53
C ASP A 148 -2.30 -7.94 -1.77
N PHE A 149 -2.40 -8.19 -0.46
CA PHE A 149 -3.29 -7.45 0.42
C PHE A 149 -2.90 -5.97 0.50
N ALA A 150 -1.63 -5.66 0.73
CA ALA A 150 -1.15 -4.28 0.85
C ALA A 150 -1.36 -3.47 -0.44
N GLU A 151 -1.10 -4.06 -1.61
CA GLU A 151 -1.40 -3.44 -2.89
C GLU A 151 -2.91 -3.30 -3.12
N THR A 152 -3.71 -4.32 -2.80
CA THR A 152 -5.17 -4.24 -2.90
C THR A 152 -5.72 -3.12 -2.01
N PHE A 153 -5.23 -3.02 -0.78
CA PHE A 153 -5.55 -1.96 0.17
C PHE A 153 -5.18 -0.58 -0.38
N ARG A 154 -3.96 -0.43 -0.91
CA ARG A 154 -3.50 0.80 -1.57
C ARG A 154 -4.47 1.25 -2.65
N PHE A 155 -4.85 0.36 -3.57
CA PHE A 155 -5.79 0.71 -4.64
C PHE A 155 -7.19 0.98 -4.12
N TYR A 156 -7.69 0.18 -3.18
CA TYR A 156 -8.99 0.39 -2.55
C TYR A 156 -9.10 1.79 -1.93
N VAL A 157 -8.08 2.22 -1.19
CA VAL A 157 -8.05 3.53 -0.52
C VAL A 157 -7.81 4.68 -1.50
N THR A 158 -6.79 4.58 -2.35
CA THR A 158 -6.42 5.68 -3.27
C THR A 158 -7.44 5.88 -4.40
N ARG A 159 -8.19 4.84 -4.77
CA ARG A 159 -9.21 4.86 -5.82
C ARG A 159 -10.63 4.73 -5.29
N ARG A 160 -10.86 4.89 -3.99
CA ARG A 160 -12.19 4.67 -3.37
C ARG A 160 -13.34 5.36 -4.09
N GLY A 161 -13.18 6.64 -4.41
CA GLY A 161 -14.20 7.45 -5.13
C GLY A 161 -14.33 7.16 -6.62
N ARG A 162 -13.47 6.27 -7.17
CA ARG A 162 -13.37 5.90 -8.58
C ARG A 162 -13.24 4.38 -8.76
N LEU A 163 -13.81 3.58 -7.85
CA LEU A 163 -13.73 2.12 -7.95
C LEU A 163 -14.43 1.59 -9.20
N ARG A 164 -15.50 2.24 -9.65
CA ARG A 164 -16.17 1.91 -10.92
C ARG A 164 -15.20 2.00 -12.09
N ASP A 165 -14.45 3.10 -12.17
CA ASP A 165 -13.44 3.30 -13.23
C ASP A 165 -12.33 2.26 -13.12
N LEU A 166 -11.83 2.01 -11.89
CA LEU A 166 -10.81 0.99 -11.64
C LEU A 166 -11.27 -0.42 -12.09
N PHE A 167 -12.50 -0.80 -11.80
CA PHE A 167 -13.06 -2.09 -12.20
C PHE A 167 -13.30 -2.16 -13.72
N ALA A 168 -13.67 -1.06 -14.36
CA ALA A 168 -13.74 -0.98 -15.82
C ALA A 168 -12.34 -1.17 -16.45
N GLU A 169 -11.30 -0.55 -15.89
CA GLU A 169 -9.91 -0.74 -16.31
C GLU A 169 -9.47 -2.22 -16.15
N PHE A 170 -9.86 -2.89 -15.06
CA PHE A 170 -9.59 -4.31 -14.86
C PHE A 170 -10.30 -5.19 -15.89
N GLY A 171 -11.54 -4.86 -16.24
CA GLY A 171 -12.33 -5.55 -17.27
C GLY A 171 -11.68 -5.44 -18.65
N GLN A 172 -11.27 -4.23 -19.03
CA GLN A 172 -10.53 -3.98 -20.27
C GLN A 172 -9.21 -4.77 -20.33
N LYS A 173 -8.52 -4.88 -19.18
CA LYS A 173 -7.29 -5.67 -19.02
C LYS A 173 -7.53 -7.18 -18.82
N ARG A 174 -8.78 -7.65 -18.91
CA ARG A 174 -9.19 -9.07 -18.78
C ARG A 174 -8.68 -9.73 -17.49
N LYS A 175 -8.66 -8.97 -16.40
CA LYS A 175 -8.29 -9.46 -15.05
C LYS A 175 -9.26 -10.56 -14.59
N GLY A 176 -8.75 -11.49 -13.79
CA GLY A 176 -9.51 -12.62 -13.27
C GLY A 176 -10.53 -12.19 -12.22
N VAL A 177 -11.58 -13.01 -12.05
CA VAL A 177 -12.67 -12.76 -11.09
C VAL A 177 -12.13 -12.65 -9.65
N ILE A 178 -11.09 -13.41 -9.33
CA ILE A 178 -10.46 -13.39 -8.01
C ILE A 178 -9.92 -12.01 -7.62
N LEU A 179 -9.48 -11.20 -8.58
CA LEU A 179 -9.05 -9.83 -8.30
C LEU A 179 -10.22 -9.00 -7.75
N TYR A 180 -11.42 -9.14 -8.30
CA TYR A 180 -12.61 -8.45 -7.80
C TYR A 180 -13.02 -9.00 -6.43
N GLU A 181 -12.90 -10.31 -6.22
CA GLU A 181 -13.16 -10.96 -4.93
C GLU A 181 -12.28 -10.36 -3.81
N LYS A 182 -10.99 -10.09 -4.08
CA LYS A 182 -10.09 -9.40 -3.13
C LYS A 182 -10.62 -8.04 -2.69
N PHE A 183 -11.13 -7.23 -3.62
CA PHE A 183 -11.73 -5.94 -3.28
C PHE A 183 -13.03 -6.10 -2.48
N LEU A 184 -13.85 -7.10 -2.79
CA LEU A 184 -15.07 -7.40 -2.03
C LEU A 184 -14.75 -7.85 -0.61
N VAL A 185 -13.80 -8.77 -0.44
CA VAL A 185 -13.35 -9.23 0.88
C VAL A 185 -12.81 -8.06 1.71
N LEU A 186 -11.96 -7.21 1.14
CA LEU A 186 -11.48 -6.02 1.85
C LEU A 186 -12.62 -5.03 2.16
N HIS A 187 -13.57 -4.84 1.25
CA HIS A 187 -14.71 -3.95 1.48
C HIS A 187 -15.57 -4.43 2.66
N ASP A 188 -15.90 -5.72 2.68
CA ASP A 188 -16.67 -6.34 3.76
C ASP A 188 -15.90 -6.27 5.09
N PHE A 189 -14.56 -6.36 5.02
CA PHE A 189 -13.69 -6.18 6.17
C PHE A 189 -13.85 -4.81 6.80
N VAL A 190 -13.67 -3.77 5.98
CA VAL A 190 -13.83 -2.39 6.41
C VAL A 190 -15.25 -2.13 6.95
N ARG A 191 -16.28 -2.77 6.39
CA ARG A 191 -17.66 -2.65 6.89
C ARG A 191 -17.87 -3.32 8.25
N ALA A 192 -17.37 -4.54 8.45
CA ALA A 192 -17.62 -5.26 9.71
C ALA A 192 -16.90 -4.60 10.89
N LEU A 193 -15.74 -3.98 10.68
CA LEU A 193 -15.07 -3.16 11.71
C LEU A 193 -15.92 -1.98 12.21
N ARG A 194 -16.97 -1.61 11.47
CA ARG A 194 -17.90 -0.54 11.83
C ARG A 194 -19.20 -1.05 12.45
N GLY A 195 -19.34 -2.37 12.65
CA GLY A 195 -20.58 -2.98 13.11
C GLY A 195 -21.69 -2.97 12.05
N TRP A 196 -21.34 -2.84 10.76
CA TRP A 196 -22.30 -2.95 9.67
C TRP A 196 -22.37 -4.39 9.18
N THR A 197 -23.22 -5.20 9.83
CA THR A 197 -23.62 -6.54 9.38
C THR A 197 -24.80 -6.44 8.43
#